data_AF-A0A967HB51-F1
#
_entry.id   AF-A0A967HB51-F1
#
_cell.length_a   1.000
_cell.length_b   1.000
_cell.length_c   1.000
_cell.angle_alpha   90.00
_cell.angle_beta   90.00
_cell.angle_gamma   90.00
#
_symmetry.space_group_name_H-M   'P 1'
#
loop_
_entity.id
_entity.type
_entity.pdbx_description
1 polymer ?
#
loop_
_entity_poly.entity_id
_entity_poly.type
_entity_poly.pdbx_seq_one_letter_code
_entity_poly.pdbx_strand_id
1 'polypeptide(L)'
;MKWLFPVTLTCVLALLFSPAEAHAWGIGVHLQTGAWVLDNLGLLPEVLRSILSRHPNDYLYGCISADITLGKKYTHYLRHCHSWRMGCKILDKATSDSQKACAYGYLSHLAADTVAHSYYVPYKLIRTYNTVLLKHAYWEMRFEAHVAPEVWPLARSIGRKDFTDNDKLMRSILADTIFSFGTNKKLFNSLLLLNRLQQYQKVLRSLANTSKWAITPEDQQDYLGL
;
A
#
# COMPACT_ATOMS: atom_id res chain seq x y z
N MET A 1 -19.56 -23.54 -16.03
CA MET A 1 -19.63 -22.31 -15.18
C MET A 1 -19.74 -22.57 -13.67
N LYS A 2 -20.20 -23.74 -13.19
CA LYS A 2 -20.38 -24.01 -11.74
C LYS A 2 -19.08 -24.18 -10.92
N TRP A 3 -17.95 -24.47 -11.59
CA TRP A 3 -16.64 -24.69 -10.94
C TRP A 3 -15.79 -23.42 -10.78
N LEU A 4 -16.12 -22.32 -11.49
CA LEU A 4 -15.37 -21.06 -11.41
C LEU A 4 -15.61 -20.32 -10.10
N PHE A 5 -16.82 -20.42 -9.54
CA PHE A 5 -17.20 -19.82 -8.26
C PHE A 5 -16.46 -20.43 -7.06
N PRO A 6 -16.38 -21.76 -6.88
CA PRO A 6 -15.61 -22.35 -5.79
C PRO A 6 -14.12 -22.13 -5.96
N VAL A 7 -13.56 -22.13 -7.19
CA VAL A 7 -12.14 -21.83 -7.41
C VAL A 7 -11.82 -20.37 -7.06
N THR A 8 -12.63 -19.40 -7.48
CA THR A 8 -12.41 -18.00 -7.09
C THR A 8 -12.59 -17.79 -5.60
N LEU A 9 -13.58 -18.41 -4.96
CA LEU A 9 -13.77 -18.33 -3.51
C LEU A 9 -12.59 -18.97 -2.77
N THR A 10 -12.11 -20.13 -3.20
CA THR A 10 -10.95 -20.80 -2.62
C THR A 10 -9.67 -20.01 -2.84
N CYS A 11 -9.46 -19.36 -3.99
CA CYS A 11 -8.32 -18.46 -4.20
C CYS A 11 -8.41 -17.20 -3.33
N VAL A 12 -9.61 -16.64 -3.16
CA VAL A 12 -9.89 -15.50 -2.28
C VAL A 12 -9.60 -15.86 -0.82
N LEU A 13 -10.10 -17.01 -0.37
CA LEU A 13 -9.86 -17.52 0.99
C LEU A 13 -8.39 -17.90 1.16
N ALA A 14 -7.74 -18.52 0.17
CA ALA A 14 -6.31 -18.83 0.21
C ALA A 14 -5.46 -17.55 0.22
N LEU A 15 -5.86 -16.47 -0.45
CA LEU A 15 -5.19 -15.16 -0.34
C LEU A 15 -5.41 -14.51 1.04
N LEU A 16 -6.60 -14.66 1.62
CA LEU A 16 -6.93 -14.15 2.96
C LEU A 16 -6.26 -14.94 4.10
N PHE A 17 -6.06 -16.24 3.91
CA PHE A 17 -5.53 -17.16 4.92
C PHE A 17 -4.08 -17.60 4.66
N SER A 18 -3.51 -17.27 3.49
CA SER A 18 -2.08 -17.45 3.26
C SER A 18 -1.35 -16.42 4.13
N PRO A 19 -0.51 -16.87 5.07
CA PRO A 19 0.34 -15.99 5.84
C PRO A 19 1.48 -15.54 4.92
N ALA A 20 1.17 -14.65 3.99
CA ALA A 20 2.20 -13.75 3.52
C ALA A 20 2.38 -12.75 4.65
N GLU A 21 3.62 -12.59 5.10
CA GLU A 21 4.02 -11.42 5.85
C GLU A 21 3.77 -10.21 4.92
N ALA A 22 2.55 -9.69 4.98
CA ALA A 22 2.26 -8.34 4.55
C ALA A 22 3.03 -7.47 5.55
N HIS A 23 4.02 -6.77 5.01
CA HIS A 23 4.98 -5.96 5.75
C HIS A 23 4.71 -4.48 5.43
N ALA A 24 3.44 -4.09 5.29
CA ALA A 24 3.07 -2.72 4.98
C ALA A 24 1.61 -2.43 5.33
N TRP A 25 1.31 -1.14 5.51
CA TRP A 25 -0.09 -0.70 5.45
C TRP A 25 -0.75 -1.10 4.11
N GLY A 26 -2.08 -1.10 4.08
CA GLY A 26 -2.80 -1.32 2.83
C GLY A 26 -2.70 -0.13 1.86
N ILE A 27 -3.02 -0.39 0.60
CA ILE A 27 -3.00 0.59 -0.51
C ILE A 27 -3.84 1.84 -0.17
N GLY A 28 -4.99 1.63 0.47
CA GLY A 28 -5.90 2.68 0.90
C GLY A 28 -5.26 3.62 1.92
N VAL A 29 -4.60 3.08 2.95
CA VAL A 29 -3.87 3.90 3.92
C VAL A 29 -2.79 4.73 3.22
N HIS A 30 -1.99 4.14 2.33
CA HIS A 30 -0.95 4.88 1.60
C HIS A 30 -1.49 5.98 0.67
N LEU A 31 -2.64 5.75 0.03
CA LEU A 31 -3.29 6.79 -0.75
C LEU A 31 -3.94 7.86 0.13
N GLN A 32 -4.48 7.51 1.28
CA GLN A 32 -5.06 8.47 2.22
C GLN A 32 -3.98 9.40 2.78
N THR A 33 -2.87 8.86 3.24
CA THR A 33 -1.73 9.65 3.74
C THR A 33 -1.12 10.47 2.61
N GLY A 34 -0.96 9.89 1.42
CA GLY A 34 -0.52 10.61 0.23
C GLY A 34 -1.43 11.78 -0.14
N ALA A 35 -2.74 11.56 -0.19
CA ALA A 35 -3.71 12.62 -0.50
C ALA A 35 -3.66 13.73 0.55
N TRP A 36 -3.58 13.38 1.83
CA TRP A 36 -3.44 14.39 2.89
C TRP A 36 -2.16 15.23 2.74
N VAL A 37 -1.04 14.64 2.35
CA VAL A 37 0.19 15.42 2.06
C VAL A 37 -0.04 16.41 0.91
N LEU A 38 -0.78 16.01 -0.14
CA LEU A 38 -1.11 16.90 -1.25
C LEU A 38 -2.08 18.02 -0.85
N ASP A 39 -2.98 17.77 0.09
CA ASP A 39 -3.87 18.80 0.65
C ASP A 39 -3.13 19.76 1.59
N ASN A 40 -1.96 19.34 2.10
CA ASN A 40 -1.16 20.07 3.08
C ASN A 40 0.25 20.44 2.56
N LEU A 41 0.41 20.69 1.26
CA LEU A 41 1.71 21.05 0.66
C LEU A 41 2.35 22.31 1.27
N GLY A 42 1.57 23.14 1.96
CA GLY A 42 2.06 24.28 2.75
C GLY A 42 3.05 23.86 3.85
N LEU A 43 2.98 22.64 4.35
CA LEU A 43 3.88 22.10 5.37
C LEU A 43 5.23 21.65 4.82
N LEU A 44 5.35 21.51 3.49
CA LEU A 44 6.57 21.03 2.85
C LEU A 44 7.50 22.18 2.43
N PRO A 45 8.83 21.94 2.35
CA PRO A 45 9.77 22.84 1.70
C PRO A 45 9.35 23.19 0.27
N GLU A 46 9.66 24.41 -0.18
CA GLU A 46 9.22 24.96 -1.47
C GLU A 46 9.55 24.06 -2.66
N VAL A 47 10.74 23.44 -2.68
CA VAL A 47 11.16 22.54 -3.75
C VAL A 47 10.21 21.33 -3.87
N LEU A 48 9.83 20.72 -2.74
CA LEU A 48 8.90 19.59 -2.75
C LEU A 48 7.49 20.04 -3.12
N ARG A 49 7.00 21.11 -2.50
CA ARG A 49 5.69 21.72 -2.81
C ARG A 49 5.53 21.97 -4.31
N SER A 50 6.52 22.57 -4.92
CA SER A 50 6.55 22.90 -6.35
C SER A 50 6.50 21.65 -7.24
N ILE A 51 7.23 20.59 -6.90
CA ILE A 51 7.22 19.34 -7.68
C ILE A 51 5.89 18.60 -7.50
N LEU A 52 5.44 18.43 -6.25
CA LEU A 52 4.26 17.64 -5.93
C LEU A 52 2.95 18.30 -6.40
N SER A 53 2.86 19.63 -6.34
CA SER A 53 1.69 20.37 -6.86
C SER A 53 1.51 20.22 -8.38
N ARG A 54 2.61 20.11 -9.13
CA ARG A 54 2.58 19.92 -10.59
C ARG A 54 2.38 18.45 -11.00
N HIS A 55 2.82 17.51 -10.17
CA HIS A 55 2.80 16.08 -10.45
C HIS A 55 2.08 15.26 -9.35
N PRO A 56 0.85 15.62 -8.95
CA PRO A 56 0.17 14.98 -7.81
C PRO A 56 -0.18 13.52 -8.09
N ASN A 57 -0.53 13.19 -9.34
CA ASN A 57 -0.87 11.82 -9.71
C ASN A 57 0.36 10.90 -9.72
N ASP A 58 1.52 11.39 -10.16
CA ASP A 58 2.77 10.65 -10.13
C ASP A 58 3.21 10.40 -8.68
N TYR A 59 3.05 11.39 -7.80
CA TYR A 59 3.28 11.23 -6.36
C TYR A 59 2.39 10.16 -5.74
N LEU A 60 1.07 10.24 -5.95
CA LEU A 60 0.13 9.24 -5.45
C LEU A 60 0.39 7.85 -6.02
N TYR A 61 0.83 7.78 -7.28
CA TYR A 61 1.28 6.52 -7.88
C TYR A 61 2.51 5.97 -7.16
N GLY A 62 3.48 6.82 -6.86
CA GLY A 62 4.63 6.52 -6.02
C GLY A 62 4.24 5.91 -4.68
N CYS A 63 3.28 6.52 -3.97
CA CYS A 63 2.79 6.08 -2.65
C CYS A 63 2.30 4.63 -2.61
N ILE A 64 1.92 4.05 -3.74
CA ILE A 64 1.41 2.67 -3.81
C ILE A 64 2.31 1.73 -4.62
N SER A 65 3.38 2.26 -5.20
CA SER A 65 4.18 1.53 -6.20
C SER A 65 5.10 0.46 -5.60
N ALA A 66 5.48 0.58 -4.33
CA ALA A 66 6.25 -0.46 -3.64
C ALA A 66 5.47 -1.79 -3.53
N ASP A 67 4.14 -1.74 -3.55
CA ASP A 67 3.25 -2.90 -3.48
C ASP A 67 2.94 -3.56 -4.83
N ILE A 68 3.47 -3.00 -5.92
CA ILE A 68 3.39 -3.65 -7.23
C ILE A 68 4.11 -5.00 -7.20
N THR A 69 5.28 -5.06 -6.58
CA THR A 69 6.11 -6.27 -6.56
C THR A 69 5.48 -7.34 -5.67
N LEU A 70 4.96 -8.44 -6.26
CA LEU A 70 4.46 -9.59 -5.50
C LEU A 70 5.60 -10.57 -5.19
N GLY A 71 5.43 -11.46 -4.21
CA GLY A 71 6.43 -12.48 -3.91
C GLY A 71 7.76 -11.94 -3.37
N LYS A 72 7.71 -10.80 -2.67
CA LYS A 72 8.87 -10.04 -2.17
C LYS A 72 9.80 -10.88 -1.28
N LYS A 73 9.28 -11.88 -0.55
CA LYS A 73 10.07 -12.83 0.26
C LYS A 73 11.08 -13.68 -0.53
N TYR A 74 10.94 -13.73 -1.85
CA TYR A 74 11.85 -14.48 -2.73
C TYR A 74 12.92 -13.60 -3.39
N THR A 75 13.02 -12.32 -3.00
CA THR A 75 14.17 -11.48 -3.37
C THR A 75 15.17 -11.37 -2.23
N HIS A 76 16.43 -11.11 -2.57
CA HIS A 76 17.47 -10.82 -1.59
C HIS A 76 17.09 -9.58 -0.78
N TYR A 77 17.29 -9.58 0.55
CA TYR A 77 16.85 -8.50 1.45
C TYR A 77 17.33 -7.10 1.01
N LEU A 78 18.56 -7.00 0.48
CA LEU A 78 19.11 -5.75 -0.06
C LEU A 78 18.34 -5.20 -1.29
N ARG A 79 17.60 -6.05 -2.00
CA ARG A 79 16.79 -5.71 -3.18
C ARG A 79 15.29 -5.72 -2.87
N HIS A 80 14.93 -5.79 -1.59
CA HIS A 80 13.55 -5.73 -1.15
C HIS A 80 12.96 -4.35 -1.51
N CYS A 81 11.78 -4.33 -2.11
CA CYS A 81 11.12 -3.10 -2.52
C CYS A 81 10.82 -2.20 -1.31
N HIS A 82 10.47 -2.77 -0.17
CA HIS A 82 10.26 -2.03 1.08
C HIS A 82 11.56 -1.62 1.80
N SER A 83 12.63 -1.30 1.06
CA SER A 83 13.87 -0.80 1.64
C SER A 83 14.14 0.64 1.23
N TRP A 84 14.58 1.45 2.20
CA TRP A 84 15.02 2.83 1.98
C TRP A 84 16.05 2.94 0.85
N ARG A 85 16.94 1.95 0.75
CA ARG A 85 17.93 1.89 -0.32
C ARG A 85 17.31 1.84 -1.71
N MET A 86 16.19 1.15 -1.91
CA MET A 86 15.50 1.16 -3.21
C MET A 86 14.84 2.51 -3.45
N GLY A 87 14.16 3.09 -2.45
CA GLY A 87 13.58 4.43 -2.54
C GLY A 87 14.60 5.51 -2.92
N CYS A 88 15.76 5.54 -2.25
CA CYS A 88 16.85 6.46 -2.58
C CYS A 88 17.37 6.25 -4.00
N LYS A 89 17.55 4.99 -4.45
CA LYS A 89 17.96 4.71 -5.83
C LYS A 89 16.94 5.20 -6.87
N ILE A 90 15.65 5.07 -6.57
CA ILE A 90 14.57 5.57 -7.45
C ILE A 90 14.68 7.10 -7.56
N LEU A 91 14.86 7.79 -6.43
CA LEU A 91 15.03 9.24 -6.42
C LEU A 91 16.31 9.68 -7.17
N ASP A 92 17.44 9.02 -6.92
CA ASP A 92 18.73 9.34 -7.55
C ASP A 92 18.72 9.13 -9.07
N LYS A 93 17.88 8.23 -9.57
CA LYS A 93 17.74 7.91 -11.00
C LYS A 93 16.61 8.65 -11.70
N ALA A 94 15.77 9.38 -10.96
CA ALA A 94 14.70 10.18 -11.54
C ALA A 94 15.27 11.36 -12.34
N THR A 95 14.88 11.48 -13.61
CA THR A 95 15.39 12.53 -14.51
C THR A 95 14.38 13.64 -14.77
N SER A 96 13.08 13.38 -14.59
CA SER A 96 12.00 14.36 -14.72
C SER A 96 11.38 14.71 -13.36
N ASP A 97 10.68 15.85 -13.29
CA ASP A 97 9.94 16.23 -12.08
C ASP A 97 8.78 15.27 -11.79
N SER A 98 8.16 14.66 -12.81
CA SER A 98 7.17 13.59 -12.62
C SER A 98 7.77 12.34 -11.96
N GLN A 99 8.95 11.91 -12.40
CA GLN A 99 9.66 10.79 -11.79
C GLN A 99 10.13 11.12 -10.37
N LYS A 100 10.57 12.35 -10.11
CA LYS A 100 10.89 12.79 -8.74
C LYS A 100 9.67 12.76 -7.84
N ALA A 101 8.51 13.24 -8.33
CA ALA A 101 7.26 13.16 -7.59
C ALA A 101 6.90 11.70 -7.24
N CYS A 102 7.01 10.80 -8.22
CA CYS A 102 6.83 9.36 -7.99
C CYS A 102 7.82 8.80 -6.97
N ALA A 103 9.11 9.18 -7.05
CA ALA A 103 10.12 8.77 -6.09
C ALA A 103 9.83 9.26 -4.67
N TYR A 104 9.38 10.51 -4.52
CA TYR A 104 8.95 11.04 -3.23
C TYR A 104 7.72 10.31 -2.69
N GLY A 105 6.78 9.93 -3.56
CA GLY A 105 5.66 9.07 -3.18
C GLY A 105 6.13 7.72 -2.66
N TYR A 106 7.11 7.11 -3.33
CA TYR A 106 7.73 5.86 -2.86
C TYR A 106 8.37 6.01 -1.49
N LEU A 107 9.04 7.13 -1.23
CA LEU A 107 9.64 7.41 0.08
C LEU A 107 8.56 7.67 1.14
N SER A 108 7.46 8.36 0.81
CA SER A 108 6.30 8.53 1.69
C SER A 108 5.66 7.19 2.07
N HIS A 109 5.59 6.23 1.14
CA HIS A 109 5.15 4.87 1.42
C HIS A 109 6.02 4.23 2.51
N LEU A 110 7.35 4.23 2.31
CA LEU A 110 8.30 3.66 3.28
C LEU A 110 8.23 4.37 4.64
N ALA A 111 8.04 5.69 4.64
CA ALA A 111 7.88 6.47 5.87
C ALA A 111 6.65 6.02 6.65
N ALA A 112 5.50 5.87 5.99
CA ALA A 112 4.27 5.39 6.63
C ALA A 112 4.45 3.98 7.22
N ASP A 113 5.16 3.10 6.50
CA ASP A 113 5.44 1.74 6.97
C ASP A 113 6.33 1.70 8.21
N THR A 114 7.18 2.70 8.46
CA THR A 114 7.94 2.73 9.72
C THR A 114 7.02 2.80 10.94
N VAL A 115 5.88 3.51 10.84
CA VAL A 115 4.88 3.59 11.92
C VAL A 115 4.13 2.26 12.07
N ALA A 116 3.74 1.63 10.95
CA ALA A 116 3.14 0.29 10.98
C ALA A 116 4.04 -0.70 11.70
N HIS A 117 5.30 -0.80 11.28
CA HIS A 117 6.17 -1.92 11.64
C HIS A 117 7.05 -1.69 12.84
N SER A 118 7.28 -0.45 13.24
CA SER A 118 8.07 -0.14 14.44
C SER A 118 7.19 0.10 15.66
N TYR A 119 5.89 0.33 15.47
CA TYR A 119 4.99 0.69 16.56
C TYR A 119 3.66 -0.06 16.52
N TYR A 120 2.80 0.21 15.53
CA TYR A 120 1.41 -0.27 15.55
C TYR A 120 1.29 -1.80 15.56
N VAL A 121 1.83 -2.48 14.55
CA VAL A 121 1.66 -3.93 14.39
C VAL A 121 2.36 -4.70 15.50
N PRO A 122 3.63 -4.40 15.89
CA PRO A 122 4.27 -5.04 17.03
C PRO A 122 3.46 -4.88 18.33
N TYR A 123 2.95 -3.67 18.60
CA TYR A 123 2.15 -3.41 19.79
C TYR A 123 0.87 -4.25 19.83
N LYS A 124 0.13 -4.32 18.72
CA LYS A 124 -1.11 -5.13 18.64
C LYS A 124 -0.81 -6.62 18.72
N LEU A 125 0.28 -7.11 18.10
CA LEU A 125 0.70 -8.52 18.20
C LEU A 125 1.05 -8.92 19.63
N ILE A 126 1.79 -8.09 20.37
CA ILE A 126 2.09 -8.34 21.79
C ILE A 126 0.80 -8.39 22.60
N ARG A 127 -0.13 -7.46 22.36
CA ARG A 127 -1.43 -7.43 23.05
C ARG A 127 -2.33 -8.62 22.74
N THR A 128 -2.14 -9.30 21.62
CA THR A 128 -2.98 -10.42 21.19
C THR A 128 -2.22 -11.73 21.00
N TYR A 129 -1.07 -11.87 21.67
CA TYR A 129 -0.13 -12.99 21.49
C TYR A 129 -0.76 -14.38 21.62
N ASN A 130 -1.83 -14.51 22.42
CA ASN A 130 -2.55 -15.76 22.67
C ASN A 130 -3.67 -16.06 21.64
N THR A 131 -3.82 -15.26 20.58
CA THR A 131 -4.88 -15.44 19.57
C THR A 131 -4.30 -15.85 18.21
N VAL A 132 -4.46 -17.13 17.85
CA VAL A 132 -3.87 -17.77 16.66
C VAL A 132 -4.20 -17.08 15.33
N LEU A 133 -5.37 -16.42 15.23
CA LEU A 133 -5.89 -15.81 14.00
C LEU A 133 -5.48 -14.33 13.80
N LEU A 134 -4.96 -13.64 14.82
CA LEU A 134 -4.71 -12.19 14.79
C LEU A 134 -3.24 -11.88 14.49
N LYS A 135 -2.80 -12.24 13.28
CA LYS A 135 -1.42 -12.07 12.80
C LYS A 135 -1.22 -10.73 12.08
N HIS A 136 0.00 -10.44 11.61
CA HIS A 136 0.38 -9.17 10.94
C HIS A 136 -0.68 -8.62 9.97
N ALA A 137 -0.99 -9.39 8.93
CA ALA A 137 -1.94 -8.99 7.89
C ALA A 137 -3.35 -8.68 8.43
N TYR A 138 -3.76 -9.31 9.54
CA TYR A 138 -5.04 -8.99 10.17
C TYR A 138 -5.06 -7.55 10.66
N TRP A 139 -4.00 -7.10 11.35
CA TRP A 139 -3.95 -5.76 11.93
C TRP A 139 -3.85 -4.65 10.90
N GLU A 140 -3.11 -4.88 9.81
CA GLU A 140 -3.03 -3.95 8.67
C GLU A 140 -4.40 -3.82 7.98
N MET A 141 -5.06 -4.94 7.69
CA MET A 141 -6.39 -4.92 7.05
C MET A 141 -7.48 -4.32 7.94
N ARG A 142 -7.33 -4.42 9.27
CA ARG A 142 -8.24 -3.76 10.21
C ARG A 142 -8.14 -2.24 10.11
N PHE A 143 -6.95 -1.67 9.88
CA PHE A 143 -6.79 -0.24 9.65
C PHE A 143 -7.27 0.18 8.26
N GLU A 144 -6.96 -0.62 7.24
CA GLU A 144 -7.44 -0.42 5.87
C GLU A 144 -8.97 -0.34 5.79
N ALA A 145 -9.69 -1.07 6.66
CA ALA A 145 -11.15 -1.04 6.73
C ALA A 145 -11.73 0.32 7.16
N HIS A 146 -10.92 1.16 7.82
CA HIS A 146 -11.30 2.51 8.29
C HIS A 146 -10.88 3.62 7.32
N VAL A 147 -10.18 3.28 6.23
CA VAL A 147 -9.84 4.25 5.18
C VAL A 147 -11.10 4.90 4.64
N ALA A 148 -11.02 6.22 4.45
CA ALA A 148 -12.12 7.06 4.00
C ALA A 148 -12.67 6.56 2.65
N PRO A 149 -14.01 6.43 2.48
CA PRO A 149 -14.60 5.89 1.25
C PRO A 149 -14.16 6.58 -0.05
N GLU A 150 -13.77 7.85 0.03
CA GLU A 150 -13.37 8.74 -1.06
C GLU A 150 -12.01 8.35 -1.66
N VAL A 151 -11.17 7.65 -0.90
CA VAL A 151 -9.86 7.16 -1.34
C VAL A 151 -9.98 6.08 -2.40
N TRP A 152 -11.08 5.31 -2.42
CA TRP A 152 -11.25 4.21 -3.38
C TRP A 152 -11.54 4.68 -4.82
N PRO A 153 -12.40 5.69 -5.05
CA PRO A 153 -12.43 6.41 -6.32
C PRO A 153 -11.06 6.91 -6.77
N LEU A 154 -10.25 7.46 -5.86
CA LEU A 154 -8.89 7.92 -6.16
C LEU A 154 -8.00 6.75 -6.59
N ALA A 155 -7.99 5.64 -5.86
CA ALA A 155 -7.26 4.43 -6.21
C ALA A 155 -7.60 3.92 -7.63
N ARG A 156 -8.89 3.92 -7.98
CA ARG A 156 -9.35 3.57 -9.34
C ARG A 156 -8.88 4.58 -10.39
N SER A 157 -8.90 5.87 -10.07
CA SER A 157 -8.39 6.92 -10.96
C SER A 157 -6.91 6.72 -11.26
N ILE A 158 -6.09 6.48 -10.23
CA ILE A 158 -4.67 6.15 -10.38
C ILE A 158 -4.48 4.87 -11.19
N GLY A 159 -5.22 3.79 -10.90
CA GLY A 159 -5.11 2.53 -11.64
C GLY A 159 -5.44 2.61 -13.13
N ARG A 160 -6.13 3.67 -13.60
CA ARG A 160 -6.48 3.91 -15.02
C ARG A 160 -5.52 4.86 -15.75
N LYS A 161 -4.72 5.64 -15.02
CA LYS A 161 -3.79 6.59 -15.61
C LYS A 161 -2.58 5.88 -16.20
N ASP A 162 -1.95 6.52 -17.18
CA ASP A 162 -0.70 6.06 -17.76
C ASP A 162 0.48 6.57 -16.92
N PHE A 163 1.28 5.63 -16.44
CA PHE A 163 2.51 5.89 -15.69
C PHE A 163 3.70 5.18 -16.34
N THR A 164 3.65 4.93 -17.65
CA THR A 164 4.66 4.17 -18.39
C THR A 164 6.10 4.66 -18.12
N ASP A 165 6.32 5.97 -17.99
CA ASP A 165 7.66 6.50 -17.73
C ASP A 165 8.15 6.27 -16.29
N ASN A 166 7.24 6.26 -15.31
CA ASN A 166 7.55 5.84 -13.95
C ASN A 166 7.75 4.31 -13.88
N ASP A 167 6.97 3.54 -14.65
CA ASP A 167 7.10 2.08 -14.72
C ASP A 167 8.46 1.68 -15.31
N LYS A 168 8.95 2.39 -16.34
CA LYS A 168 10.30 2.20 -16.88
C LYS A 168 11.37 2.46 -15.82
N LEU A 169 11.25 3.55 -15.07
CA LEU A 169 12.17 3.87 -13.97
C LEU A 169 12.17 2.77 -12.91
N MET A 170 10.99 2.41 -12.40
CA MET A 170 10.83 1.38 -11.36
C MET A 170 11.38 0.03 -11.81
N ARG A 171 11.06 -0.40 -13.04
CA ARG A 171 11.56 -1.66 -13.61
C ARG A 171 13.08 -1.71 -13.74
N SER A 172 13.74 -0.57 -13.94
CA SER A 172 15.20 -0.53 -14.02
C SER A 172 15.91 -0.72 -12.68
N ILE A 173 15.18 -0.60 -11.56
CA ILE A 173 15.74 -0.58 -10.20
C ILE A 173 15.24 -1.77 -9.37
N LEU A 174 13.93 -2.02 -9.41
CA LEU A 174 13.28 -3.06 -8.63
C LEU A 174 13.61 -4.43 -9.22
N ALA A 175 13.97 -5.37 -8.36
CA ALA A 175 14.26 -6.74 -8.76
C ALA A 175 12.96 -7.46 -9.14
N ASP A 176 13.02 -8.24 -10.22
CA ASP A 176 12.02 -9.26 -10.48
C ASP A 176 12.09 -10.32 -9.35
N THR A 177 10.92 -10.83 -8.98
CA THR A 177 10.73 -11.81 -7.90
C THR A 177 10.23 -13.13 -8.53
N ILE A 178 9.03 -13.57 -8.18
CA ILE A 178 8.34 -14.70 -8.83
C ILE A 178 7.86 -14.30 -10.23
N PHE A 179 7.44 -13.04 -10.37
CA PHE A 179 6.90 -12.50 -11.61
C PHE A 179 7.72 -11.30 -12.08
N SER A 180 7.73 -11.07 -13.40
CA SER A 180 8.26 -9.83 -13.96
C SER A 180 7.51 -8.61 -13.44
N PHE A 181 8.16 -7.45 -13.39
CA PHE A 181 7.51 -6.18 -13.04
C PHE A 181 6.21 -5.94 -13.84
N GLY A 182 6.21 -6.24 -15.15
CA GLY A 182 5.03 -6.05 -16.00
C GLY A 182 3.85 -6.96 -15.61
N THR A 183 4.12 -8.21 -15.22
CA THR A 183 3.09 -9.14 -14.73
C THR A 183 2.55 -8.68 -13.37
N ASN A 184 3.46 -8.32 -12.46
CA ASN A 184 3.14 -7.75 -11.16
C ASN A 184 2.24 -6.50 -11.29
N LYS A 185 2.60 -5.59 -12.20
CA LYS A 185 1.84 -4.38 -12.50
C LYS A 185 0.43 -4.67 -13.01
N LYS A 186 0.25 -5.67 -13.88
CA LYS A 186 -1.08 -6.08 -14.36
C LYS A 186 -1.96 -6.62 -13.22
N LEU A 187 -1.39 -7.44 -12.34
CA LEU A 187 -2.10 -7.97 -11.17
C LEU A 187 -2.48 -6.83 -10.21
N PHE A 188 -1.53 -5.95 -9.92
CA PHE A 188 -1.74 -4.77 -9.07
C PHE A 188 -2.83 -3.84 -9.62
N ASN A 189 -2.77 -3.47 -10.90
CA ASN A 189 -3.81 -2.65 -11.53
C ASN A 189 -5.17 -3.35 -11.51
N SER A 190 -5.20 -4.67 -11.71
CA SER A 190 -6.45 -5.43 -11.59
C SER A 190 -7.02 -5.31 -10.18
N LEU A 191 -6.20 -5.40 -9.13
CA LEU A 191 -6.65 -5.20 -7.74
C LEU A 191 -7.25 -3.80 -7.52
N LEU A 192 -6.59 -2.74 -7.99
CA LEU A 192 -7.10 -1.36 -7.87
C LEU A 192 -8.47 -1.16 -8.55
N LEU A 193 -8.70 -1.86 -9.66
CA LEU A 193 -9.92 -1.72 -10.47
C LEU A 193 -11.06 -2.62 -10.02
N LEU A 194 -10.80 -3.61 -9.17
CA LEU A 194 -11.84 -4.53 -8.70
C LEU A 194 -12.78 -3.84 -7.70
N ASN A 195 -14.07 -3.77 -8.05
CA ASN A 195 -15.16 -3.42 -7.13
C ASN A 195 -15.20 -4.33 -5.88
N ARG A 196 -14.54 -5.49 -5.92
CA ARG A 196 -14.42 -6.40 -4.77
C ARG A 196 -13.71 -5.75 -3.59
N LEU A 197 -12.86 -4.74 -3.76
CA LEU A 197 -12.28 -4.00 -2.62
C LEU A 197 -13.37 -3.48 -1.67
N GLN A 198 -14.50 -2.99 -2.18
CA GLN A 198 -15.64 -2.55 -1.36
C GLN A 198 -16.37 -3.71 -0.67
N GLN A 199 -16.46 -4.88 -1.30
CA GLN A 199 -17.06 -6.07 -0.68
C GLN A 199 -16.13 -6.67 0.39
N TYR A 200 -14.82 -6.69 0.13
CA TYR A 200 -13.80 -7.04 1.11
C TYR A 200 -13.82 -6.08 2.29
N GLN A 201 -13.95 -4.77 2.06
CA GLN A 201 -14.13 -3.79 3.14
C GLN A 201 -15.38 -4.07 3.98
N LYS A 202 -16.51 -4.44 3.36
CA LYS A 202 -17.72 -4.81 4.13
C LYS A 202 -17.48 -6.03 5.01
N VAL A 203 -16.77 -7.05 4.50
CA VAL A 203 -16.38 -8.23 5.28
C VAL A 203 -15.41 -7.83 6.39
N LEU A 204 -14.38 -7.03 6.10
CA LEU A 204 -13.40 -6.56 7.07
C LEU A 204 -14.00 -5.66 8.14
N ARG A 205 -14.93 -4.76 7.79
CA ARG A 205 -15.69 -3.93 8.74
C ARG A 205 -16.60 -4.78 9.63
N SER A 206 -17.25 -5.80 9.06
CA SER A 206 -18.07 -6.76 9.84
C SER A 206 -17.21 -7.54 10.85
N LEU A 207 -16.02 -8.01 10.43
CA LEU A 207 -15.04 -8.64 11.31
C LEU A 207 -14.46 -7.66 12.35
N ALA A 208 -14.34 -6.38 12.00
CA ALA A 208 -13.87 -5.34 12.92
C ALA A 208 -14.88 -5.06 14.03
N ASN A 209 -16.16 -4.97 13.69
CA ASN A 209 -17.25 -4.68 14.63
C ASN A 209 -17.53 -5.82 15.62
N THR A 210 -17.13 -7.04 15.28
CA THR A 210 -17.34 -8.24 16.12
C THR A 210 -16.10 -8.63 16.92
N SER A 211 -14.96 -7.98 16.68
CA SER A 211 -13.72 -8.27 17.40
C SER A 211 -13.74 -7.66 18.79
N LYS A 212 -13.43 -8.47 19.82
CA LYS A 212 -13.16 -7.98 21.18
C LYS A 212 -11.98 -7.01 21.26
N TRP A 213 -11.16 -6.96 20.22
CA TRP A 213 -10.06 -6.03 20.05
C TRP A 213 -10.44 -4.96 19.02
N ALA A 214 -11.28 -4.02 19.46
CA ALA A 214 -11.68 -2.87 18.66
C ALA A 214 -10.46 -1.97 18.35
N ILE A 215 -10.48 -1.32 17.19
CA ILE A 215 -9.62 -0.18 16.88
C ILE A 215 -10.49 1.03 17.16
N THR A 216 -10.14 1.81 18.17
CA THR A 216 -10.93 2.99 18.55
C THR A 216 -10.56 4.22 17.71
N PRO A 217 -11.36 5.29 17.71
CA PRO A 217 -10.96 6.56 17.11
C PRO A 217 -9.63 7.10 17.68
N GLU A 218 -9.36 6.88 18.97
CA GLU A 218 -8.09 7.26 19.61
C GLU A 218 -6.92 6.44 19.04
N ASP A 219 -7.10 5.12 18.85
CA ASP A 219 -6.09 4.31 18.14
C ASP A 219 -5.83 4.87 16.73
N GLN A 220 -6.87 5.28 16.00
CA GLN A 220 -6.71 5.85 14.66
C GLN A 220 -5.92 7.15 14.68
N GLN A 221 -6.21 8.03 15.64
CA GLN A 221 -5.46 9.27 15.84
C GLN A 221 -4.00 9.01 16.24
N ASP A 222 -3.75 8.02 17.10
CA ASP A 222 -2.41 7.72 17.61
C ASP A 222 -1.49 7.12 16.52
N TYR A 223 -2.02 6.26 15.64
CA TYR A 223 -1.19 5.58 14.62
C TYR A 223 -1.25 6.22 13.23
N LEU A 224 -2.32 6.94 12.88
CA LEU A 224 -2.52 7.58 11.58
C LEU A 224 -3.18 8.96 11.71
N GLY A 225 -2.97 9.68 12.82
CA GLY A 225 -3.42 11.06 12.96
C GLY A 225 -2.86 11.91 11.82
N LEU A 226 -3.77 12.45 11.02
CA LEU A 226 -3.51 13.33 9.87
C LEU A 226 -4.09 14.71 10.18
#